data_AF-A0A4Q4UU05-F1
#
_entry.id   AF-A0A4Q4UU05-F1
#
_cell.length_a   1.000
_cell.length_b   1.000
_cell.length_c   1.000
_cell.angle_alpha   90.00
_cell.angle_beta   90.00
_cell.angle_gamma   90.00
#
_symmetry.space_group_name_H-M   'P 1'
#
loop_
_entity.id
_entity.type
_entity.pdbx_description
1 polymer ?
#
loop_
_entity_poly.entity_id
_entity_poly.type
_entity_poly.pdbx_seq_one_letter_code
_entity_poly.pdbx_strand_id
1 'polypeptide(L)'
;MAPKNGVRLEPPPLHSPRLRFSLQDDEYDTGLPTILLDKDERLWPSHRSIGDCLHQELGVERPNRIHQHLWWAGRPAAPPLHRQRMLGREIVPTQRADFHLLWVDQRIFIKPLPRYLLDHAFWEKHICPDPALHALACGLLVSYTWLIRHDTDLMLAKETHLVDARLDWPTWRRFVENLAEGVDLNRTAMINSRYAYGEL
;
A
#
# COMPACT_ATOMS: atom_id res chain seq x y z
N MET A 1 -2.68 -42.54 -27.63
CA MET A 1 -2.06 -41.22 -27.84
C MET A 1 -2.45 -40.33 -26.68
N ALA A 2 -1.56 -40.17 -25.69
CA ALA A 2 -1.80 -39.31 -24.53
C ALA A 2 -1.45 -37.85 -24.88
N PRO A 3 -2.23 -36.84 -24.46
CA PRO A 3 -1.88 -35.45 -24.70
C PRO A 3 -0.74 -35.02 -23.77
N LYS A 4 0.17 -34.25 -24.36
CA LYS A 4 1.44 -33.77 -23.84
C LYS A 4 1.25 -32.82 -22.65
N ASN A 5 2.12 -33.02 -21.66
CA ASN A 5 2.51 -32.12 -20.58
C ASN A 5 2.20 -30.65 -20.83
N GLY A 6 1.20 -30.12 -20.11
CA GLY A 6 1.05 -28.70 -19.91
C GLY A 6 2.25 -28.22 -19.09
N VAL A 7 3.15 -27.49 -19.73
CA VAL A 7 4.20 -26.75 -19.03
C VAL A 7 3.48 -25.74 -18.14
N ARG A 8 3.49 -26.00 -16.83
CA ARG A 8 3.09 -25.02 -15.83
C ARG A 8 4.16 -23.92 -15.91
N LEU A 9 3.83 -22.85 -16.63
CA LEU A 9 4.63 -21.63 -16.58
C LEU A 9 4.60 -21.17 -15.12
N GLU A 10 5.75 -21.27 -14.44
CA GLU A 10 5.96 -20.60 -13.16
C GLU A 10 5.55 -19.13 -13.36
N PRO A 11 4.73 -18.56 -12.47
CA PRO A 11 4.38 -17.15 -12.57
C PRO A 11 5.68 -16.33 -12.58
N PRO A 12 5.74 -15.22 -13.35
CA PRO A 12 6.90 -14.35 -13.33
C PRO A 12 7.23 -13.97 -11.88
N PRO A 13 8.52 -13.85 -11.52
CA PRO A 13 8.90 -13.49 -10.17
C PRO A 13 8.24 -12.17 -9.79
N LEU A 14 7.71 -12.12 -8.57
CA LEU A 14 7.03 -10.94 -8.06
C LEU A 14 8.00 -9.76 -8.04
N HIS A 15 7.58 -8.65 -8.65
CA HIS A 15 8.44 -7.49 -8.82
C HIS A 15 8.60 -6.71 -7.51
N SER A 16 9.83 -6.46 -7.10
CA SER A 16 10.19 -5.54 -6.03
C SER A 16 10.51 -4.16 -6.62
N PRO A 17 9.85 -3.07 -6.18
CA PRO A 17 10.26 -1.73 -6.57
C PRO A 17 11.72 -1.51 -6.18
N ARG A 18 12.60 -1.27 -7.17
CA ARG A 18 14.04 -1.13 -6.95
C ARG A 18 14.37 0.22 -6.33
N LEU A 19 14.16 0.35 -5.02
CA LEU A 19 14.71 1.43 -4.23
C LEU A 19 15.22 0.90 -2.90
N ARG A 20 16.48 1.23 -2.61
CA ARG A 20 16.97 1.24 -1.24
C ARG A 20 16.76 2.65 -0.75
N PHE A 21 15.58 2.94 -0.18
CA PHE A 21 15.43 4.16 0.60
C PHE A 21 16.24 3.96 1.88
N SER A 22 17.57 4.15 1.78
CA SER A 22 18.49 4.11 2.90
C SER A 22 18.29 5.36 3.73
N LEU A 23 17.16 5.41 4.43
CA LEU A 23 17.09 6.12 5.69
C LEU A 23 18.08 5.36 6.58
N GLN A 24 19.32 5.84 6.66
CA GLN A 24 20.26 5.33 7.64
C GLN A 24 19.61 5.52 9.00
N ASP A 25 19.02 4.48 9.56
CA ASP A 25 18.63 4.34 10.96
C ASP A 25 18.42 2.83 11.22
N ASP A 26 18.71 2.41 12.44
CA ASP A 26 18.87 1.03 12.93
C ASP A 26 17.91 -0.02 12.31
N GLU A 27 18.34 -1.28 12.30
CA GLU A 27 17.59 -2.49 11.86
C GLU A 27 16.14 -2.59 12.41
N TYR A 28 15.81 -1.76 13.40
CA TYR A 28 14.53 -1.67 14.10
C TYR A 28 13.58 -0.55 13.60
N ASP A 29 14.01 0.45 12.81
CA ASP A 29 13.16 1.59 12.39
C ASP A 29 12.35 1.32 11.10
N THR A 30 11.85 0.09 10.94
CA THR A 30 11.13 -0.34 9.72
C THR A 30 9.76 0.31 9.53
N GLY A 31 9.19 0.90 10.58
CA GLY A 31 7.81 1.39 10.59
C GLY A 31 6.76 0.27 10.79
N LEU A 32 7.20 -0.92 11.20
CA LEU A 32 6.31 -1.97 11.69
C LEU A 32 5.71 -1.58 13.06
N PRO A 33 4.49 -2.01 13.38
CA PRO A 33 3.93 -1.85 14.72
C PRO A 33 4.81 -2.57 15.74
N THR A 34 4.85 -2.11 16.98
CA THR A 34 5.63 -2.78 18.04
C THR A 34 4.94 -4.07 18.52
N ILE A 35 3.61 -4.05 18.59
CA ILE A 35 2.78 -5.11 19.16
C ILE A 35 1.55 -5.29 18.27
N LEU A 36 1.18 -6.56 18.07
CA LEU A 36 -0.05 -6.97 17.40
C LEU A 36 -1.04 -7.51 18.44
N LEU A 37 -2.31 -7.33 18.13
CA LEU A 37 -3.42 -7.94 18.86
C LEU A 37 -4.03 -9.03 17.97
N ASP A 38 -4.05 -10.27 18.45
CA ASP A 38 -4.75 -11.34 17.75
C ASP A 38 -6.27 -11.32 18.03
N LYS A 39 -7.00 -12.29 17.45
CA LYS A 39 -8.46 -12.40 17.60
C LYS A 39 -8.90 -12.76 19.03
N ASP A 40 -7.99 -13.31 19.84
CA ASP A 40 -8.21 -13.69 21.23
C ASP A 40 -7.72 -12.60 22.20
N GLU A 41 -7.50 -11.37 21.69
CA GLU A 41 -6.99 -10.21 22.43
C GLU A 41 -5.60 -10.42 23.05
N ARG A 42 -4.80 -11.35 22.52
CA ARG A 42 -3.44 -11.57 23.01
C ARG A 42 -2.47 -10.63 22.30
N LEU A 43 -1.52 -10.12 23.08
CA LEU A 43 -0.48 -9.20 22.62
C LEU A 43 0.76 -9.98 22.22
N TRP A 44 1.25 -9.73 21.01
CA TRP A 44 2.45 -10.38 20.48
C TRP A 44 3.41 -9.33 19.89
N PRO A 45 4.70 -9.36 20.23
CA PRO A 45 5.68 -8.51 19.56
C PRO A 45 5.76 -8.82 18.06
N SER A 46 5.71 -7.79 17.22
CA SER A 46 5.67 -7.94 15.75
C SER A 46 6.88 -8.69 15.17
N HIS A 47 8.06 -8.52 15.78
CA HIS A 47 9.28 -9.19 15.35
C HIS A 47 9.21 -10.73 15.45
N ARG A 48 8.28 -11.29 16.25
CA ARG A 48 8.12 -12.74 16.37
C ARG A 48 7.51 -13.38 15.13
N SER A 49 6.68 -12.64 14.39
CA SER A 49 6.11 -13.06 13.12
C SER A 49 5.82 -11.85 12.24
N ILE A 50 6.81 -11.47 11.43
CA ILE A 50 6.69 -10.35 10.49
C ILE A 50 5.62 -10.65 9.43
N GLY A 51 5.46 -11.91 9.01
CA GLY A 51 4.43 -12.29 8.04
C GLY A 51 3.01 -12.01 8.55
N ASP A 52 2.68 -12.49 9.75
CA ASP A 52 1.36 -12.25 10.37
C ASP A 52 1.13 -10.76 10.63
N CYS A 53 2.18 -10.05 11.04
CA CYS A 53 2.18 -8.60 11.17
C CYS A 53 1.74 -7.91 9.89
N LEU A 54 2.35 -8.27 8.76
CA LEU A 54 2.06 -7.66 7.47
C LEU A 54 0.64 -7.99 6.99
N HIS A 55 0.17 -9.22 7.23
CA HIS A 55 -1.21 -9.60 6.90
C HIS A 55 -2.23 -8.78 7.68
N GLN A 56 -1.97 -8.51 8.96
CA GLN A 56 -2.84 -7.68 9.78
C GLN A 56 -2.77 -6.19 9.39
N GLU A 57 -1.56 -5.68 9.12
CA GLU A 57 -1.31 -4.26 8.82
C GLU A 57 -1.81 -3.84 7.43
N LEU A 58 -1.62 -4.69 6.43
CA LEU A 58 -2.02 -4.45 5.04
C LEU A 58 -3.36 -5.08 4.69
N GLY A 59 -3.93 -5.89 5.59
CA GLY A 59 -5.18 -6.60 5.38
C GLY A 59 -6.37 -5.68 5.13
N VAL A 60 -7.11 -5.97 4.06
CA VAL A 60 -8.34 -5.26 3.65
C VAL A 60 -9.54 -6.20 3.63
N GLU A 61 -9.65 -7.07 4.63
CA GLU A 61 -10.68 -8.11 4.70
C GLU A 61 -12.10 -7.54 4.67
N ARG A 62 -12.37 -6.41 5.36
CA ARG A 62 -13.74 -5.89 5.44
C ARG A 62 -14.20 -5.31 4.11
N PRO A 63 -13.43 -4.45 3.43
CA PRO A 63 -13.81 -3.97 2.10
C PRO A 63 -13.90 -5.09 1.06
N ASN A 64 -13.05 -6.12 1.13
CA ASN A 64 -13.13 -7.24 0.18
C ASN A 64 -14.45 -8.02 0.29
N ARG A 65 -15.03 -8.14 1.50
CA ARG A 65 -16.34 -8.80 1.70
C ARG A 65 -17.50 -8.05 1.03
N ILE A 66 -17.38 -6.73 0.89
CA ILE A 66 -18.42 -5.89 0.26
C ILE A 66 -18.07 -5.49 -1.16
N HIS A 67 -16.96 -5.99 -1.73
CA HIS A 67 -16.43 -5.59 -3.03
C HIS A 67 -17.46 -5.64 -4.15
N GLN A 68 -18.32 -6.67 -4.17
CA GLN A 68 -19.41 -6.82 -5.13
C GLN A 68 -20.49 -5.72 -5.08
N HIS A 69 -20.50 -4.90 -4.02
CA HIS A 69 -21.43 -3.76 -3.84
C HIS A 69 -20.72 -2.39 -4.00
N LEU A 70 -19.39 -2.37 -4.10
CA LEU A 70 -18.60 -1.12 -4.15
C LEU A 70 -18.62 -0.44 -5.52
N TRP A 71 -19.07 -1.12 -6.58
CA TRP A 71 -19.18 -0.54 -7.93
C TRP A 71 -20.14 0.65 -8.03
N TRP A 72 -21.00 0.88 -7.02
CA TRP A 72 -21.86 2.07 -6.92
C TRP A 72 -21.18 3.29 -6.31
N ALA A 73 -20.18 3.08 -5.45
CA ALA A 73 -19.54 4.15 -4.68
C ALA A 73 -18.13 4.51 -5.18
N GLY A 74 -17.43 3.55 -5.79
CA GLY A 74 -16.02 3.67 -6.11
C GLY A 74 -15.70 4.46 -7.38
N ARG A 75 -14.85 5.49 -7.25
CA ARG A 75 -14.17 6.11 -8.41
C ARG A 75 -12.92 5.29 -8.78
N PRO A 76 -12.55 5.15 -10.06
CA PRO A 76 -11.41 4.31 -10.46
C PRO A 76 -10.04 4.80 -9.96
N ALA A 77 -9.89 6.08 -9.59
CA ALA A 77 -8.69 6.62 -8.96
C ALA A 77 -9.05 7.69 -7.93
N ALA A 78 -8.25 7.81 -6.87
CA ALA A 78 -8.43 8.86 -5.87
C ALA A 78 -7.97 10.23 -6.41
N PRO A 79 -8.69 11.32 -6.15
CA PRO A 79 -8.19 12.67 -6.31
C PRO A 79 -6.87 12.88 -5.52
N PRO A 80 -5.91 13.65 -6.07
CA PRO A 80 -4.66 13.96 -5.38
C PRO A 80 -4.90 14.79 -4.11
N LEU A 81 -3.93 14.81 -3.20
CA LEU A 81 -4.06 15.43 -1.87
C LEU A 81 -4.41 16.93 -1.92
N HIS A 82 -3.83 17.70 -2.83
CA HIS A 82 -4.19 19.12 -2.99
C HIS A 82 -5.67 19.28 -3.36
N ARG A 83 -6.22 18.35 -4.16
CA ARG A 83 -7.63 18.36 -4.54
C ARG A 83 -8.52 17.90 -3.39
N GLN A 84 -8.10 16.95 -2.55
CA GLN A 84 -8.81 16.63 -1.31
C GLN A 84 -9.00 17.89 -0.46
N ARG A 85 -7.91 18.65 -0.27
CA ARG A 85 -7.93 19.90 0.49
C ARG A 85 -8.79 20.98 -0.17
N MET A 86 -8.74 21.10 -1.50
CA MET A 86 -9.61 22.01 -2.27
C MET A 86 -11.10 21.67 -2.09
N LEU A 87 -11.43 20.38 -1.98
CA LEU A 87 -12.80 19.90 -1.72
C LEU A 87 -13.23 20.08 -0.26
N GLY A 88 -12.39 20.71 0.58
CA GLY A 88 -12.68 20.92 2.00
C GLY A 88 -12.53 19.67 2.85
N ARG A 89 -11.87 18.62 2.35
CA ARG A 89 -11.65 17.39 3.12
C ARG A 89 -10.46 17.54 4.07
N GLU A 90 -10.70 17.23 5.33
CA GLU A 90 -9.71 16.94 6.36
C GLU A 90 -9.08 15.58 6.08
N ILE A 91 -7.75 15.56 5.94
CA ILE A 91 -6.97 14.33 5.76
C ILE A 91 -6.67 13.77 7.15
N VAL A 92 -7.20 12.59 7.45
CA VAL A 92 -7.08 11.94 8.76
C VAL A 92 -6.23 10.67 8.63
N PRO A 93 -5.02 10.63 9.22
CA PRO A 93 -4.21 9.41 9.26
C PRO A 93 -4.91 8.27 9.99
N THR A 94 -4.83 7.05 9.46
CA THR A 94 -5.36 5.83 10.10
C THR A 94 -4.34 4.71 10.01
N GLN A 95 -4.19 3.85 11.03
CA GLN A 95 -3.32 2.67 10.87
C GLN A 95 -4.02 1.50 10.16
N ARG A 96 -5.34 1.57 9.97
CA ARG A 96 -6.12 0.47 9.37
C ARG A 96 -6.14 0.56 7.85
N ALA A 97 -5.64 -0.47 7.17
CA ALA A 97 -5.72 -0.57 5.70
C ALA A 97 -7.16 -0.63 5.19
N ASP A 98 -8.09 -1.25 5.94
CA ASP A 98 -9.53 -1.22 5.65
C ASP A 98 -10.11 0.20 5.45
N PHE A 99 -9.54 1.18 6.16
CA PHE A 99 -10.02 2.57 6.15
C PHE A 99 -9.30 3.46 5.15
N HIS A 100 -8.26 2.95 4.50
CA HIS A 100 -7.52 3.71 3.50
C HIS A 100 -8.47 4.12 2.35
N LEU A 101 -8.55 5.43 2.09
CA LEU A 101 -9.43 6.09 1.13
C LEU A 101 -10.94 5.92 1.40
N LEU A 102 -11.33 5.65 2.65
CA LEU A 102 -12.73 5.85 3.05
C LEU A 102 -12.96 7.33 3.35
N TRP A 103 -14.05 7.89 2.90
CA TRP A 103 -14.45 9.25 3.27
C TRP A 103 -15.82 9.28 3.93
N VAL A 104 -15.97 10.12 4.95
CA VAL A 104 -17.23 10.36 5.66
C VAL A 104 -17.29 11.84 5.97
N ASP A 105 -18.40 12.49 5.62
CA ASP A 105 -18.60 13.93 5.75
C ASP A 105 -17.47 14.72 5.03
N GLN A 106 -16.75 15.58 5.77
CA GLN A 106 -15.59 16.32 5.28
C GLN A 106 -14.27 15.63 5.65
N ARG A 107 -14.24 14.33 5.93
CA ARG A 107 -13.02 13.61 6.32
C ARG A 107 -12.68 12.53 5.31
N ILE A 108 -11.40 12.38 5.01
CA ILE A 108 -10.86 11.24 4.28
C ILE A 108 -9.81 10.54 5.14
N PHE A 109 -9.98 9.24 5.36
CA PHE A 109 -9.06 8.43 6.13
C PHE A 109 -8.00 7.87 5.20
N ILE A 110 -6.72 8.10 5.51
CA ILE A 110 -5.61 7.63 4.68
C ILE A 110 -4.61 6.90 5.56
N LYS A 111 -4.34 5.63 5.23
CA LYS A 111 -3.26 4.88 5.88
C LYS A 111 -1.89 5.45 5.50
N PRO A 112 -1.06 5.93 6.46
CA PRO A 112 0.30 6.37 6.19
C PRO A 112 1.11 5.30 5.48
N LEU A 113 1.99 5.72 4.57
CA LEU A 113 2.83 4.84 3.78
C LEU A 113 3.92 4.27 4.68
N PRO A 114 3.91 2.97 5.00
CA PRO A 114 4.92 2.38 5.84
C PRO A 114 6.28 2.39 5.11
N ARG A 115 7.34 2.76 5.82
CA ARG A 115 8.68 2.92 5.23
C ARG A 115 9.24 1.62 4.67
N TYR A 116 8.91 0.48 5.28
CA TYR A 116 9.29 -0.83 4.75
C TYR A 116 8.77 -1.09 3.32
N LEU A 117 7.70 -0.40 2.87
CA LEU A 117 7.23 -0.50 1.48
C LEU A 117 8.12 0.26 0.48
N LEU A 118 9.00 1.14 0.96
CA LEU A 118 10.01 1.85 0.17
C LEU A 118 11.39 1.17 0.22
N ASP A 119 11.51 0.00 0.85
CA ASP A 119 12.75 -0.77 0.99
C ASP A 119 12.71 -2.07 0.18
N HIS A 120 13.47 -2.10 -0.91
CA HIS A 120 13.62 -3.27 -1.77
C HIS A 120 14.05 -4.55 -1.02
N ALA A 121 14.98 -4.45 -0.06
CA ALA A 121 15.46 -5.62 0.67
C ALA A 121 14.35 -6.19 1.58
N PHE A 122 13.50 -5.33 2.13
CA PHE A 122 12.32 -5.74 2.88
C PHE A 122 11.32 -6.48 1.98
N TRP A 123 11.09 -5.97 0.76
CA TRP A 123 10.23 -6.64 -0.21
C TRP A 123 10.72 -8.05 -0.52
N GLU A 124 11.99 -8.22 -0.90
CA GLU A 124 12.57 -9.53 -1.22
C GLU A 124 12.46 -10.52 -0.07
N LYS A 125 12.67 -10.06 1.16
CA LYS A 125 12.70 -10.91 2.36
C LYS A 125 11.31 -11.25 2.91
N HIS A 126 10.37 -10.31 2.88
CA HIS A 126 9.12 -10.42 3.65
C HIS A 126 7.83 -10.30 2.83
N ILE A 127 7.86 -9.72 1.63
CA ILE A 127 6.65 -9.48 0.81
C ILE A 127 6.62 -10.39 -0.42
N CYS A 128 7.70 -10.43 -1.21
CA CYS A 128 7.79 -11.24 -2.43
C CYS A 128 7.60 -12.75 -2.22
N PRO A 129 7.94 -13.37 -1.06
CA PRO A 129 7.63 -14.78 -0.83
C PRO A 129 6.12 -15.08 -0.73
N ASP A 130 5.27 -14.07 -0.51
CA ASP A 130 3.83 -14.21 -0.34
C ASP A 130 3.06 -13.38 -1.39
N PRO A 131 2.50 -14.02 -2.43
CA PRO A 131 1.76 -13.33 -3.48
C PRO A 131 0.55 -12.53 -2.99
N ALA A 132 -0.10 -12.93 -1.88
CA ALA A 132 -1.22 -12.19 -1.33
C ALA A 132 -0.77 -10.90 -0.65
N LEU A 133 0.33 -10.95 0.12
CA LEU A 133 0.95 -9.74 0.68
C LEU A 133 1.47 -8.82 -0.41
N HIS A 134 2.08 -9.36 -1.45
CA HIS A 134 2.55 -8.60 -2.60
C HIS A 134 1.41 -7.80 -3.24
N ALA A 135 0.27 -8.44 -3.52
CA ALA A 135 -0.90 -7.77 -4.10
C ALA A 135 -1.49 -6.68 -3.18
N LEU A 136 -1.47 -6.87 -1.85
CA LEU A 136 -1.90 -5.86 -0.88
C LEU A 136 -0.95 -4.67 -0.85
N ALA A 137 0.35 -4.92 -0.78
CA ALA A 137 1.40 -3.92 -0.75
C ALA A 137 1.41 -3.09 -2.05
N CYS A 138 1.33 -3.75 -3.21
CA CYS A 138 1.23 -3.06 -4.51
C CYS A 138 -0.04 -2.21 -4.60
N GLY A 139 -1.18 -2.71 -4.11
CA GLY A 139 -2.42 -1.93 -4.09
C GLY A 139 -2.30 -0.64 -3.28
N LEU A 140 -1.69 -0.70 -2.09
CA LEU A 140 -1.42 0.48 -1.27
C LEU A 140 -0.41 1.43 -1.96
N LEU A 141 0.62 0.92 -2.62
CA LEU A 141 1.56 1.77 -3.36
C LEU A 141 0.89 2.47 -4.55
N VAL A 142 0.05 1.76 -5.31
CA VAL A 142 -0.71 2.31 -6.43
C VAL A 142 -1.62 3.45 -5.95
N SER A 143 -2.28 3.30 -4.81
CA SER A 143 -3.15 4.38 -4.29
C SER A 143 -2.38 5.66 -3.97
N TYR A 144 -1.14 5.53 -3.49
CA TYR A 144 -0.25 6.66 -3.26
C TYR A 144 0.20 7.35 -4.56
N THR A 145 0.29 6.63 -5.69
CA THR A 145 0.53 7.27 -7.01
C THR A 145 -0.63 8.17 -7.45
N TRP A 146 -1.85 7.92 -6.97
CA TRP A 146 -2.99 8.80 -7.22
C TRP A 146 -3.00 10.02 -6.31
N LEU A 147 -2.63 9.81 -5.03
CA LEU A 147 -2.61 10.84 -4.00
C LEU A 147 -1.49 11.87 -4.22
N ILE A 148 -0.31 11.41 -4.65
CA ILE A 148 0.91 12.23 -4.77
C ILE A 148 1.31 12.38 -6.26
N ARG A 149 0.72 13.36 -6.95
CA ARG A 149 0.97 13.62 -8.39
C ARG A 149 1.86 14.82 -8.66
N HIS A 150 1.92 15.75 -7.72
CA HIS A 150 2.76 16.94 -7.78
C HIS A 150 3.62 17.07 -6.52
N ASP A 151 4.67 17.91 -6.59
CA ASP A 151 5.50 18.27 -5.44
C ASP A 151 4.66 18.86 -4.28
N THR A 152 3.64 19.64 -4.61
CA THR A 152 2.66 20.18 -3.66
C THR A 152 1.92 19.06 -2.92
N ASP A 153 1.59 17.95 -3.60
CA ASP A 153 0.96 16.81 -2.93
C ASP A 153 1.93 16.12 -1.97
N LEU A 154 3.21 16.02 -2.34
CA LEU A 154 4.22 15.44 -1.46
C LEU A 154 4.43 16.31 -0.22
N MET A 155 4.41 17.64 -0.37
CA MET A 155 4.41 18.55 0.78
C MET A 155 3.21 18.31 1.70
N LEU A 156 2.00 18.24 1.15
CA LEU A 156 0.79 17.94 1.93
C LEU A 156 0.86 16.57 2.60
N ALA A 157 1.42 15.56 1.94
CA ALA A 157 1.61 14.23 2.51
C ALA A 157 2.55 14.27 3.73
N LYS A 158 3.60 15.10 3.69
CA LYS A 158 4.49 15.31 4.85
C LYS A 158 3.82 16.07 5.97
N GLU A 159 3.10 17.16 5.66
CA GLU A 159 2.35 17.96 6.63
C GLU A 159 1.31 17.13 7.40
N THR A 160 0.73 16.13 6.72
CA THR A 160 -0.29 15.23 7.28
C THR A 160 0.29 13.92 7.80
N HIS A 161 1.62 13.79 7.87
CA HIS A 161 2.33 12.60 8.35
C HIS A 161 1.97 11.29 7.60
N LEU A 162 1.58 11.40 6.33
CA LEU A 162 1.25 10.26 5.47
C LEU A 162 2.47 9.60 4.86
N VAL A 163 3.63 10.27 4.86
CA VAL A 163 4.92 9.76 4.37
C VAL A 163 6.04 10.24 5.29
N ASP A 164 7.21 9.60 5.21
CA ASP A 164 8.41 10.05 5.94
C ASP A 164 8.80 11.48 5.50
N ALA A 165 9.06 12.35 6.48
CA ALA A 165 9.42 13.75 6.24
C ALA A 165 10.67 13.92 5.37
N ARG A 166 11.56 12.91 5.35
CA ARG A 166 12.80 12.87 4.58
C ARG A 166 12.58 12.54 3.10
N LEU A 167 11.41 12.05 2.70
CA LEU A 167 11.12 11.68 1.30
C LEU A 167 11.08 12.91 0.39
N ASP A 168 12.05 13.09 -0.50
CA ASP A 168 12.05 14.20 -1.45
C ASP A 168 11.35 13.87 -2.79
N TRP A 169 11.02 14.93 -3.55
CA TRP A 169 10.30 14.78 -4.82
C TRP A 169 11.08 13.99 -5.88
N PRO A 170 12.39 14.22 -6.09
CA PRO A 170 13.18 13.40 -7.02
C PRO A 170 13.15 11.91 -6.67
N THR A 171 13.21 11.57 -5.38
CA THR A 171 13.17 10.17 -4.94
C THR A 171 11.79 9.56 -5.10
N TRP A 172 10.73 10.29 -4.75
CA TRP A 172 9.36 9.86 -5.01
C TRP A 172 9.11 9.59 -6.50
N ARG A 173 9.53 10.49 -7.41
CA ARG A 173 9.37 10.27 -8.86
C ARG A 173 10.07 9.01 -9.34
N ARG A 174 11.32 8.82 -8.97
CA ARG A 174 12.09 7.62 -9.30
C ARG A 174 11.44 6.35 -8.74
N PHE A 175 10.85 6.44 -7.55
CA PHE A 175 10.11 5.33 -6.96
C PHE A 175 8.90 4.93 -7.81
N VAL A 176 8.10 5.90 -8.22
CA VAL A 176 6.92 5.67 -9.05
C VAL A 176 7.30 5.12 -10.43
N GLU A 177 8.38 5.62 -11.03
CA GLU A 177 8.93 5.10 -12.29
C GLU A 177 9.30 3.62 -12.16
N ASN A 178 10.08 3.25 -11.14
CA ASN A 178 10.45 1.85 -10.88
C ASN A 178 9.24 0.96 -10.54
N LEU A 179 8.24 1.50 -9.85
CA LEU A 179 7.00 0.77 -9.56
C LEU A 179 6.24 0.46 -10.86
N ALA A 180 6.17 1.42 -11.78
CA ALA A 180 5.45 1.29 -13.05
C ALA A 180 6.09 0.28 -14.02
N GLU A 181 7.37 -0.05 -13.85
CA GLU A 181 8.04 -1.11 -14.64
C GLU A 181 7.52 -2.51 -14.30
N GLY A 182 7.07 -2.72 -13.06
CA GLY A 182 6.70 -4.04 -12.54
C GLY A 182 5.26 -4.19 -12.10
N VAL A 183 4.53 -3.10 -11.96
CA VAL A 183 3.11 -3.07 -11.58
C VAL A 183 2.35 -2.24 -12.61
N ASP A 184 1.35 -2.84 -13.24
CA ASP A 184 0.47 -2.11 -14.14
C ASP A 184 -0.43 -1.18 -13.33
N LEU A 185 -0.07 0.11 -13.30
CA LEU A 185 -0.82 1.15 -12.60
C LEU A 185 -2.26 1.34 -13.11
N ASN A 186 -2.58 0.81 -14.30
CA ASN A 186 -3.90 0.89 -14.93
C ASN A 186 -4.70 -0.42 -14.84
N ARG A 187 -4.10 -1.55 -14.42
CA ARG A 187 -4.77 -2.86 -14.36
C ARG A 187 -4.76 -3.46 -12.98
N THR A 188 -5.94 -3.91 -12.57
CA THR A 188 -6.22 -4.43 -11.23
C THR A 188 -5.77 -5.88 -11.00
N ALA A 189 -5.23 -6.57 -12.00
CA ALA A 189 -4.93 -8.00 -11.91
C ALA A 189 -3.78 -8.35 -10.94
N MET A 190 -2.87 -7.39 -10.69
CA MET A 190 -1.72 -7.56 -9.79
C MET A 190 -1.91 -6.91 -8.42
N ILE A 191 -3.07 -6.28 -8.18
CA ILE A 191 -3.36 -5.57 -6.93
C ILE A 191 -4.62 -6.15 -6.29
N ASN A 192 -4.72 -6.06 -4.97
CA ASN A 192 -5.90 -6.52 -4.27
C ASN A 192 -7.16 -5.76 -4.75
N SER A 193 -8.29 -6.46 -4.88
CA SER A 193 -9.55 -5.94 -5.43
C SER A 193 -10.05 -4.66 -4.76
N ARG A 194 -9.76 -4.45 -3.47
CA ARG A 194 -10.08 -3.17 -2.79
C ARG A 194 -9.51 -1.95 -3.52
N TYR A 195 -8.31 -2.08 -4.09
CA TYR A 195 -7.62 -1.02 -4.80
C TYR A 195 -8.02 -0.91 -6.27
N ALA A 196 -9.07 -1.61 -6.71
CA ALA A 196 -9.76 -1.29 -7.96
C ALA A 196 -10.54 0.04 -7.88
N TYR A 197 -10.77 0.52 -6.66
CA TYR A 197 -11.47 1.76 -6.39
C TYR A 197 -10.59 2.67 -5.54
N GLY A 198 -10.51 3.94 -5.94
CA GLY A 198 -9.89 5.03 -5.19
C GLY A 198 -10.66 5.30 -3.90
N GLU A 199 -11.58 6.24 -3.96
CA GLU A 199 -12.40 6.60 -2.81
C GLU A 199 -13.62 5.70 -2.69
N LEU A 200 -14.00 5.33 -1.46
CA LEU A 200 -15.30 4.74 -1.13
C LEU A 200 -16.02 5.61 -0.11
#